data_AF-A0A853KCP0-F1
#
_entry.id   AF-A0A853KCP0-F1
#
_cell.length_a   1.000
_cell.length_b   1.000
_cell.length_c   1.000
_cell.angle_alpha   90.00
_cell.angle_beta   90.00
_cell.angle_gamma   90.00
#
_symmetry.space_group_name_H-M   'P 1'
#
loop_
_entity.id
_entity.type
_entity.pdbx_description
1 polymer ?
#
loop_
_entity_poly.entity_id
_entity_poly.type
_entity_poly.pdbx_seq_one_letter_code
_entity_poly.pdbx_strand_id
1 'polypeptide(L)'
;MKKSTMVLFSSAFACLVTYAPISRAQTIQAVESAPTRLILNGQDASNPAHLVRPESSTSEPTSWLPIWYLFKVLSELNIRSTWDGHHWNLVLPSGMHADLTNPPKDSANSSDVSIEINGTPVDFAPRYAHRDPSGRVVTSYIPIWYLMQALNRVGITSTWDGTTWSMTTSESSPTETKLTVVKDFANALNIQPDATSSNPFDDVSASDWPYVNAVLQKGYFTADSSSHFGSADSVNAETVDHAYQLYVGIPDSDLSWNAGGSTIAWANAVELNQGLANGTLTSTGEAQMMSNLSALYHGYSKNANGTYRVWFQPYDAKKAFAHDNYVTAAMASKGQSLAFPLVDAIQFSVQSTGHLEFQLPSLSDQDLRELSCGSLFNATGNHTEYSVNGGQTWAVTSGFAGYDSRDPSNGGVVSPPKTIWVKTEGHAEMDASYIYPKDDVVFASIGMTPGSDGGVPKIQYSSGQAAWGN
;
A
#
# COMPACT_ATOMS: atom_id res chain seq x y z
N MET A 1 -19.40 -36.26 85.60
CA MET A 1 -20.35 -37.16 86.30
C MET A 1 -21.65 -37.22 85.52
N LYS A 2 -22.18 -38.44 85.30
CA LYS A 2 -23.55 -38.83 84.85
C LYS A 2 -23.96 -38.38 83.43
N LYS A 3 -24.01 -39.28 82.45
CA LYS A 3 -25.10 -40.22 82.08
C LYS A 3 -26.47 -39.53 81.98
N SER A 4 -27.03 -39.50 80.77
CA SER A 4 -28.45 -39.76 80.49
C SER A 4 -28.60 -40.44 79.13
N THR A 5 -29.39 -41.51 79.14
CA THR A 5 -29.81 -42.35 78.02
C THR A 5 -31.34 -42.37 78.03
N MET A 6 -32.02 -42.12 76.91
CA MET A 6 -33.40 -42.56 76.55
C MET A 6 -33.73 -41.94 75.18
N VAL A 7 -33.90 -42.65 74.04
CA VAL A 7 -34.87 -43.70 73.62
C VAL A 7 -36.09 -43.11 72.87
N LEU A 8 -36.31 -43.63 71.64
CA LEU A 8 -37.53 -43.68 70.79
C LEU A 8 -37.98 -42.40 70.04
N PHE A 9 -38.61 -42.41 68.85
CA PHE A 9 -39.29 -43.43 68.02
C PHE A 9 -39.16 -43.06 66.52
N SER A 10 -39.20 -44.09 65.65
CA SER A 10 -39.36 -43.99 64.19
C SER A 10 -40.71 -43.40 63.77
N SER A 11 -40.73 -42.66 62.65
CA SER A 11 -41.85 -42.64 61.68
C SER A 11 -41.33 -42.23 60.31
N ALA A 12 -41.50 -43.12 59.34
CA ALA A 12 -41.10 -42.97 57.95
C ALA A 12 -42.16 -42.20 57.15
N PHE A 13 -41.72 -41.25 56.33
CA PHE A 13 -42.51 -40.70 55.22
C PHE A 13 -41.68 -40.86 53.94
N ALA A 14 -42.19 -41.69 53.02
CA ALA A 14 -41.64 -41.90 51.70
C ALA A 14 -42.03 -40.71 50.80
N CYS A 15 -41.04 -39.94 50.36
CA CYS A 15 -41.22 -38.89 49.35
C CYS A 15 -40.69 -39.44 48.02
N LEU A 16 -41.58 -39.68 47.06
CA LEU A 16 -41.25 -40.01 45.67
C LEU A 16 -40.67 -38.75 45.00
N VAL A 17 -39.36 -38.71 44.79
CA VAL A 17 -38.70 -37.70 43.96
C VAL A 17 -38.55 -38.28 42.55
N THR A 18 -39.31 -37.74 41.61
CA THR A 18 -39.10 -37.99 40.17
C THR A 18 -37.83 -37.25 39.74
N TYR A 19 -36.77 -37.99 39.43
CA TYR A 19 -35.58 -37.44 38.77
C TYR A 19 -35.93 -37.14 37.30
N ALA A 20 -35.96 -35.85 36.94
CA ALA A 20 -35.87 -35.47 35.54
C ALA A 20 -34.47 -35.86 35.02
N PRO A 21 -34.33 -36.42 33.81
CA PRO A 21 -33.02 -36.63 33.21
C PRO A 21 -32.35 -35.27 33.00
N ILE A 22 -31.20 -35.06 33.64
CA ILE A 22 -30.33 -33.93 33.39
C ILE A 22 -29.80 -34.08 31.96
N SER A 23 -30.20 -33.19 31.06
CA SER A 23 -29.63 -33.06 29.72
C SER A 23 -28.10 -32.92 29.83
N ARG A 24 -27.37 -33.78 29.12
CA ARG A 24 -25.92 -33.63 28.94
C ARG A 24 -25.65 -32.27 28.29
N ALA A 25 -24.83 -31.45 28.94
CA ALA A 25 -24.26 -30.26 28.32
C ALA A 25 -23.42 -30.70 27.11
N GLN A 26 -23.74 -30.18 25.92
CA GLN A 26 -22.88 -30.32 24.75
C GLN A 26 -21.60 -29.54 25.01
N THR A 27 -20.46 -30.22 25.03
CA THR A 27 -19.13 -29.60 25.00
C THR A 27 -19.02 -28.74 23.74
N ILE A 28 -18.89 -27.44 23.91
CA ILE A 28 -18.60 -26.50 22.82
C ILE A 28 -17.25 -26.91 22.24
N GLN A 29 -17.26 -27.42 21.01
CA GLN A 29 -16.04 -27.76 20.28
C GLN A 29 -15.24 -26.47 20.08
N ALA A 30 -13.99 -26.44 20.55
CA ALA A 30 -13.14 -25.27 20.40
C ALA A 30 -12.87 -25.03 18.91
N VAL A 31 -13.03 -23.78 18.47
CA VAL A 31 -12.71 -23.36 17.10
C VAL A 31 -11.21 -23.08 17.05
N GLU A 32 -10.47 -23.83 16.23
CA GLU A 32 -9.05 -23.60 15.99
C GLU A 32 -8.87 -22.57 14.88
N SER A 33 -7.88 -21.69 15.03
CA SER A 33 -7.51 -20.69 14.02
C SER A 33 -6.06 -20.86 13.61
N ALA A 34 -5.77 -20.77 12.30
CA ALA A 34 -4.42 -20.86 11.76
C ALA A 34 -4.14 -19.73 10.76
N PRO A 35 -2.88 -19.23 10.67
CA PRO A 35 -2.52 -18.21 9.70
C PRO A 35 -2.66 -18.74 8.27
N THR A 36 -3.04 -17.86 7.35
CA THR A 36 -3.22 -18.14 5.93
C THR A 36 -2.54 -17.08 5.09
N ARG A 37 -1.88 -17.48 4.00
CA ARG A 37 -1.40 -16.58 2.94
C ARG A 37 -2.32 -16.67 1.72
N LEU A 38 -2.85 -15.54 1.25
CA LEU A 38 -3.57 -15.43 -0.01
C LEU A 38 -2.60 -14.87 -1.05
N ILE A 39 -2.33 -15.66 -2.08
CA ILE A 39 -1.41 -15.31 -3.16
C ILE A 39 -2.23 -15.13 -4.44
N LEU A 40 -2.08 -14.01 -5.12
CA LEU A 40 -2.69 -13.76 -6.43
C LEU A 40 -1.59 -13.55 -7.47
N ASN A 41 -1.61 -14.35 -8.55
CA ASN A 41 -0.62 -14.29 -9.63
C ASN A 41 0.85 -14.31 -9.14
N GLY A 42 1.11 -15.08 -8.07
CA GLY A 42 2.43 -15.21 -7.45
C GLY A 42 2.82 -14.12 -6.44
N GLN A 43 1.96 -13.12 -6.21
CA GLN A 43 2.18 -12.03 -5.25
C GLN A 43 1.37 -12.24 -3.97
N ASP A 44 1.94 -11.89 -2.81
CA ASP A 44 1.21 -11.88 -1.53
C ASP A 44 0.18 -10.76 -1.52
N ALA A 45 -1.10 -11.13 -1.54
CA ALA A 45 -2.22 -10.17 -1.58
C ALA A 45 -2.79 -9.89 -0.17
N SER A 46 -2.87 -10.93 0.69
CA SER A 46 -3.45 -10.82 2.03
C SER A 46 -3.03 -11.97 2.95
N ASN A 47 -3.00 -11.73 4.28
CA ASN A 47 -2.53 -12.72 5.26
C ASN A 47 -3.51 -12.91 6.44
N PRO A 48 -4.76 -13.40 6.22
CA PRO A 48 -5.75 -13.58 7.29
C PRO A 48 -5.47 -14.81 8.17
N ALA A 49 -6.27 -14.99 9.22
CA ALA A 49 -6.41 -16.27 9.90
C ALA A 49 -7.67 -16.99 9.40
N HIS A 50 -7.53 -18.26 9.00
CA HIS A 50 -8.66 -19.14 8.72
C HIS A 50 -9.07 -19.93 9.97
N LEU A 51 -10.30 -20.46 9.99
CA LEU A 51 -10.77 -21.35 11.03
C LEU A 51 -10.78 -22.80 10.54
N VAL A 52 -10.47 -23.75 11.41
CA VAL A 52 -10.58 -25.19 11.12
C VAL A 52 -11.75 -25.76 11.93
N ARG A 53 -12.80 -26.20 11.23
CA ARG A 53 -13.99 -26.79 11.87
C ARG A 53 -14.81 -27.65 10.89
N PRO A 54 -15.55 -28.65 11.39
CA PRO A 54 -16.47 -29.43 10.56
C PRO A 54 -17.64 -28.58 10.04
N GLU A 55 -18.14 -28.96 8.87
CA GLU A 55 -19.41 -28.44 8.34
C GLU A 55 -20.59 -29.10 9.07
N SER A 56 -21.80 -28.52 8.98
CA SER A 56 -22.98 -29.13 9.60
C SER A 56 -23.35 -30.49 9.01
N SER A 57 -22.90 -30.75 7.78
CA SER A 57 -23.20 -31.95 6.98
C SER A 57 -22.12 -33.03 7.09
N THR A 58 -20.93 -32.74 7.62
CA THR A 58 -19.78 -33.67 7.66
C THR A 58 -19.08 -33.63 9.01
N SER A 59 -18.49 -34.76 9.44
CA SER A 59 -17.68 -34.80 10.66
C SER A 59 -16.23 -34.38 10.46
N GLU A 60 -15.78 -34.35 9.20
CA GLU A 60 -14.41 -33.99 8.84
C GLU A 60 -14.22 -32.46 8.89
N PRO A 61 -13.16 -31.95 9.54
CA PRO A 61 -12.89 -30.53 9.58
C PRO A 61 -12.49 -30.00 8.20
N THR A 62 -12.94 -28.78 7.90
CA THR A 62 -12.52 -28.02 6.70
C THR A 62 -11.97 -26.65 7.10
N SER A 63 -11.30 -25.98 6.17
CA SER A 63 -10.76 -24.63 6.34
C SER A 63 -11.79 -23.59 5.91
N TRP A 64 -12.09 -22.65 6.80
CA TRP A 64 -13.03 -21.57 6.60
C TRP A 64 -12.32 -20.23 6.55
N LEU A 65 -12.54 -19.47 5.48
CA LEU A 65 -11.89 -18.17 5.29
C LEU A 65 -12.86 -17.02 5.60
N PRO A 66 -12.40 -15.96 6.27
CA PRO A 66 -13.18 -14.73 6.42
C PRO A 66 -13.30 -14.03 5.07
N ILE A 67 -14.53 -13.93 4.53
CA ILE A 67 -14.76 -13.52 3.13
C ILE A 67 -14.29 -12.10 2.82
N TRP A 68 -14.28 -11.21 3.82
CA TRP A 68 -13.85 -9.82 3.66
C TRP A 68 -12.43 -9.71 3.10
N TYR A 69 -11.52 -10.60 3.51
CA TYR A 69 -10.14 -10.59 3.01
C TYR A 69 -10.07 -11.00 1.55
N LEU A 70 -10.98 -11.86 1.09
CA LEU A 70 -11.08 -12.21 -0.32
C LEU A 70 -11.61 -11.04 -1.16
N PHE A 71 -12.45 -10.15 -0.61
CA PHE A 71 -12.91 -8.95 -1.34
C PHE A 71 -11.72 -8.06 -1.71
N LYS A 72 -10.77 -7.90 -0.79
CA LYS A 72 -9.54 -7.15 -1.03
C LYS A 72 -8.73 -7.78 -2.16
N VAL A 73 -8.50 -9.09 -2.10
CA VAL A 73 -7.72 -9.78 -3.15
C VAL A 73 -8.40 -9.67 -4.51
N LEU A 74 -9.72 -9.90 -4.59
CA LEU A 74 -10.46 -9.84 -5.84
C LEU A 74 -10.54 -8.42 -6.42
N SER A 75 -10.45 -7.38 -5.59
CA SER A 75 -10.41 -6.00 -6.07
C SER A 75 -9.17 -5.69 -6.92
N GLU A 76 -8.07 -6.44 -6.75
CA GLU A 76 -6.87 -6.32 -7.61
C GLU A 76 -7.16 -6.75 -9.06
N LEU A 77 -8.18 -7.59 -9.25
CA LEU A 77 -8.71 -8.01 -10.56
C LEU A 77 -9.89 -7.14 -11.03
N ASN A 78 -10.16 -6.01 -10.37
CA ASN A 78 -11.35 -5.17 -10.58
C ASN A 78 -12.70 -5.90 -10.37
N ILE A 79 -12.70 -7.04 -9.69
CA ILE A 79 -13.92 -7.74 -9.28
C ILE A 79 -14.42 -7.09 -7.99
N ARG A 80 -15.57 -6.43 -8.04
CA ARG A 80 -16.17 -5.79 -6.86
C ARG A 80 -17.02 -6.80 -6.11
N SER A 81 -16.92 -6.81 -4.78
CA SER A 81 -17.74 -7.67 -3.92
C SER A 81 -18.81 -6.86 -3.18
N THR A 82 -20.04 -7.36 -3.15
CA THR A 82 -21.11 -6.85 -2.27
C THR A 82 -21.59 -7.95 -1.33
N TRP A 83 -21.85 -7.60 -0.08
CA TRP A 83 -22.26 -8.54 0.97
C TRP A 83 -23.38 -7.94 1.83
N ASP A 84 -24.50 -8.65 1.95
CA ASP A 84 -25.65 -8.23 2.77
C ASP A 84 -25.90 -9.12 4.00
N GLY A 85 -25.05 -10.14 4.19
CA GLY A 85 -25.22 -11.17 5.23
C GLY A 85 -25.70 -12.52 4.70
N HIS A 86 -26.38 -12.55 3.56
CA HIS A 86 -26.97 -13.75 2.96
C HIS A 86 -26.59 -13.96 1.49
N HIS A 87 -26.25 -12.90 0.78
CA HIS A 87 -25.82 -12.91 -0.61
C HIS A 87 -24.44 -12.26 -0.70
N TRP A 88 -23.46 -13.02 -1.22
CA TRP A 88 -22.18 -12.49 -1.63
C TRP A 88 -22.14 -12.42 -3.15
N ASN A 89 -22.21 -11.22 -3.70
CA ASN A 89 -22.23 -11.01 -5.14
C ASN A 89 -20.90 -10.44 -5.64
N LEU A 90 -20.34 -11.11 -6.65
CA LEU A 90 -19.14 -10.73 -7.40
C LEU A 90 -19.57 -9.98 -8.66
N VAL A 91 -19.23 -8.70 -8.75
CA VAL A 91 -19.48 -7.87 -9.93
C VAL A 91 -18.20 -7.82 -10.77
N LEU A 92 -18.26 -8.40 -11.96
CA LEU A 92 -17.10 -8.53 -12.84
C LEU A 92 -16.83 -7.23 -13.61
N PRO A 93 -15.55 -6.93 -13.92
CA PRO A 93 -15.21 -5.84 -14.83
C PRO A 93 -15.63 -6.18 -16.27
N SER A 94 -15.70 -5.15 -17.13
CA SER A 94 -15.93 -5.34 -18.56
C SER A 94 -14.82 -6.20 -19.17
N GLY A 95 -15.20 -7.18 -19.99
CA GLY A 95 -14.26 -8.10 -20.64
C GLY A 95 -13.98 -9.39 -19.87
N MET A 96 -14.37 -9.47 -18.59
CA MET A 96 -14.31 -10.71 -17.82
C MET A 96 -15.64 -11.47 -17.91
N HIS A 97 -15.55 -12.77 -18.22
CA HIS A 97 -16.73 -13.60 -18.42
C HIS A 97 -16.86 -14.69 -17.36
N ALA A 98 -18.09 -14.90 -16.89
CA ALA A 98 -18.41 -16.02 -16.02
C ALA A 98 -19.06 -17.17 -16.78
N ASP A 99 -18.67 -18.39 -16.42
CA ASP A 99 -19.47 -19.58 -16.69
C ASP A 99 -20.68 -19.62 -15.76
N LEU A 100 -21.82 -19.18 -16.28
CA LEU A 100 -23.13 -19.25 -15.60
C LEU A 100 -23.93 -20.49 -16.00
N THR A 101 -23.30 -21.47 -16.66
CA THR A 101 -23.99 -22.70 -17.06
C THR A 101 -24.20 -23.61 -15.84
N ASN A 102 -25.29 -24.38 -15.87
CA ASN A 102 -25.67 -25.30 -14.80
C ASN A 102 -25.71 -24.61 -13.41
N PRO A 103 -26.57 -23.59 -13.23
CA PRO A 103 -26.71 -22.93 -11.94
C PRO A 103 -27.11 -23.95 -10.86
N PRO A 104 -26.68 -23.74 -9.61
CA PRO A 104 -27.08 -24.62 -8.52
C PRO A 104 -28.60 -24.59 -8.36
N LYS A 105 -29.17 -25.71 -7.92
CA LYS A 105 -30.54 -25.68 -7.39
C LYS A 105 -30.53 -24.90 -6.07
N ASP A 106 -31.65 -24.25 -5.75
CA ASP A 106 -31.83 -23.54 -4.49
C ASP A 106 -31.33 -24.37 -3.29
N SER A 107 -30.68 -23.72 -2.33
CA SER A 107 -30.22 -24.43 -1.14
C SER A 107 -31.39 -25.03 -0.37
N ALA A 108 -31.24 -26.29 0.03
CA ALA A 108 -32.16 -26.97 0.92
C ALA A 108 -32.09 -26.43 2.37
N ASN A 109 -31.07 -25.63 2.70
CA ASN A 109 -30.87 -25.04 4.01
C ASN A 109 -30.96 -23.50 3.95
N SER A 110 -31.97 -22.95 4.62
CA SER A 110 -32.23 -21.51 4.62
C SER A 110 -31.16 -20.66 5.33
N SER A 111 -30.22 -21.28 6.04
CA SER A 111 -29.09 -20.58 6.66
C SER A 111 -27.86 -20.46 5.76
N ASP A 112 -27.86 -21.13 4.61
CA ASP A 112 -26.76 -21.05 3.66
C ASP A 112 -26.77 -19.69 2.97
N VAL A 113 -25.61 -19.29 2.46
CA VAL A 113 -25.42 -18.04 1.74
C VAL A 113 -25.34 -18.32 0.25
N SER A 114 -25.95 -17.42 -0.53
CA SER A 114 -25.84 -17.42 -1.99
C SER A 114 -24.51 -16.77 -2.38
N ILE A 115 -23.70 -17.47 -3.19
CA ILE A 115 -22.55 -16.88 -3.87
C ILE A 115 -22.99 -16.59 -5.30
N GLU A 116 -22.92 -15.32 -5.68
CA GLU A 116 -23.50 -14.79 -6.91
C GLU A 116 -22.44 -14.13 -7.77
N ILE A 117 -22.66 -14.15 -9.08
CA ILE A 117 -21.85 -13.44 -10.06
C ILE A 117 -22.77 -12.60 -10.93
N ASN A 118 -22.55 -11.29 -10.92
CA ASN A 118 -23.42 -10.30 -11.57
C ASN A 118 -24.91 -10.51 -11.24
N GLY A 119 -25.21 -10.85 -9.99
CA GLY A 119 -26.57 -11.10 -9.48
C GLY A 119 -27.16 -12.47 -9.82
N THR A 120 -26.37 -13.38 -10.42
CA THR A 120 -26.81 -14.76 -10.70
C THR A 120 -26.16 -15.72 -9.70
N PRO A 121 -26.93 -16.50 -8.92
CA PRO A 121 -26.37 -17.53 -8.03
C PRO A 121 -25.57 -18.58 -8.80
N VAL A 122 -24.35 -18.85 -8.34
CA VAL A 122 -23.44 -19.86 -8.91
C VAL A 122 -23.05 -20.94 -7.90
N ASP A 123 -23.20 -20.68 -6.60
CA ASP A 123 -23.02 -21.67 -5.54
C ASP A 123 -23.82 -21.29 -4.28
N PHE A 124 -24.04 -22.26 -3.39
CA PHE A 124 -24.57 -22.04 -2.05
C PHE A 124 -23.64 -22.67 -1.03
N ALA A 125 -23.26 -21.90 -0.01
CA ALA A 125 -22.30 -22.34 0.99
C ALA A 125 -22.81 -22.16 2.42
N PRO A 126 -22.41 -23.01 3.37
CA PRO A 126 -22.71 -22.76 4.76
C PRO A 126 -21.93 -21.52 5.24
N ARG A 127 -22.53 -20.76 6.18
CA ARG A 127 -21.93 -19.57 6.77
C ARG A 127 -21.63 -19.77 8.24
N TYR A 128 -20.48 -19.30 8.68
CA TYR A 128 -20.15 -19.22 10.10
C TYR A 128 -19.80 -17.78 10.49
N ALA A 129 -20.57 -17.19 11.40
CA ALA A 129 -20.26 -15.86 11.93
C ALA A 129 -19.37 -16.00 13.16
N HIS A 130 -18.15 -15.44 13.10
CA HIS A 130 -17.18 -15.52 14.20
C HIS A 130 -16.36 -14.24 14.30
N ARG A 131 -15.83 -13.94 15.49
CA ARG A 131 -14.91 -12.81 15.66
C ARG A 131 -13.61 -13.13 14.93
N ASP A 132 -13.17 -12.22 14.07
CA ASP A 132 -11.88 -12.36 13.40
C ASP A 132 -10.75 -12.31 14.46
N PRO A 133 -9.83 -13.29 14.50
CA PRO A 133 -8.68 -13.26 15.40
C PRO A 133 -7.81 -12.01 15.20
N SER A 134 -7.75 -11.49 13.97
CA SER A 134 -6.89 -10.36 13.58
C SER A 134 -7.57 -9.00 13.78
N GLY A 135 -8.87 -8.90 13.48
CA GLY A 135 -9.68 -7.71 13.71
C GLY A 135 -10.79 -8.04 14.70
N ARG A 136 -10.93 -7.30 15.80
CA ARG A 136 -11.93 -7.58 16.85
C ARG A 136 -13.40 -7.40 16.42
N VAL A 137 -13.77 -7.67 15.17
CA VAL A 137 -15.10 -7.54 14.58
C VAL A 137 -15.63 -8.93 14.22
N VAL A 138 -16.94 -9.14 14.34
CA VAL A 138 -17.59 -10.38 13.87
C VAL A 138 -17.66 -10.34 12.34
N THR A 139 -17.13 -11.37 11.68
CA THR A 139 -17.13 -11.52 10.23
C THR A 139 -17.75 -12.85 9.82
N SER A 140 -18.09 -12.96 8.54
CA SER A 140 -18.62 -14.18 7.95
C SER A 140 -17.51 -15.02 7.35
N TYR A 141 -17.49 -16.29 7.73
CA TYR A 141 -16.59 -17.30 7.25
C TYR A 141 -17.34 -18.24 6.32
N ILE A 142 -16.71 -18.60 5.20
CA ILE A 142 -17.20 -19.57 4.22
C ILE A 142 -16.09 -20.61 3.99
N PRO A 143 -16.40 -21.91 3.81
CA PRO A 143 -15.37 -22.90 3.52
C PRO A 143 -14.65 -22.59 2.21
N ILE A 144 -13.32 -22.71 2.22
CA ILE A 144 -12.47 -22.36 1.06
C ILE A 144 -12.91 -23.10 -0.20
N TRP A 145 -13.34 -24.35 -0.07
CA TRP A 145 -13.78 -25.17 -1.21
C TRP A 145 -14.88 -24.50 -2.05
N TYR A 146 -15.93 -23.95 -1.42
CA TYR A 146 -17.02 -23.26 -2.12
C TYR A 146 -16.53 -21.97 -2.79
N LEU A 147 -15.65 -21.23 -2.10
CA LEU A 147 -15.03 -20.04 -2.67
C LEU A 147 -14.21 -20.40 -3.92
N MET A 148 -13.44 -21.49 -3.88
CA MET A 148 -12.69 -21.99 -5.04
C MET A 148 -13.62 -22.35 -6.20
N GLN A 149 -14.77 -22.99 -5.96
CA GLN A 149 -15.74 -23.32 -7.01
C GLN A 149 -16.29 -22.05 -7.67
N ALA A 150 -16.69 -21.05 -6.88
CA ALA A 150 -17.18 -19.78 -7.39
C ALA A 150 -16.12 -19.03 -8.21
N LEU A 151 -14.87 -18.98 -7.73
CA LEU A 151 -13.76 -18.33 -8.44
C LEU A 151 -13.40 -19.06 -9.75
N ASN A 152 -13.50 -20.39 -9.79
CA ASN A 152 -13.28 -21.14 -11.02
C ASN A 152 -14.28 -20.78 -12.13
N ARG A 153 -15.50 -20.35 -11.77
CA ARG A 153 -16.49 -19.87 -12.76
C ARG A 153 -16.05 -18.61 -13.49
N VAL A 154 -15.10 -17.84 -12.96
CA VAL A 154 -14.58 -16.60 -13.58
C VAL A 154 -13.13 -16.76 -14.07
N GLY A 155 -12.72 -18.00 -14.35
CA GLY A 155 -11.38 -18.28 -14.90
C GLY A 155 -10.23 -18.10 -13.90
N ILE A 156 -10.53 -17.91 -12.61
CA ILE A 156 -9.53 -17.89 -11.54
C ILE A 156 -9.30 -19.33 -11.09
N THR A 157 -8.19 -19.90 -11.53
CA THR A 157 -7.72 -21.20 -11.06
C THR A 157 -7.11 -21.02 -9.68
N SER A 158 -7.37 -21.93 -8.74
CA SER A 158 -6.78 -21.81 -7.41
C SER A 158 -6.40 -23.15 -6.78
N THR A 159 -5.44 -23.11 -5.86
CA THR A 159 -4.93 -24.28 -5.12
C THR A 159 -4.79 -23.95 -3.65
N TRP A 160 -5.23 -24.87 -2.78
CA TRP A 160 -5.16 -24.75 -1.33
C TRP A 160 -4.29 -25.88 -0.75
N ASP A 161 -3.26 -25.53 0.02
CA ASP A 161 -2.33 -26.50 0.62
C ASP A 161 -2.50 -26.70 2.14
N GLY A 162 -3.51 -26.04 2.75
CA GLY A 162 -3.74 -26.02 4.20
C GLY A 162 -3.22 -24.77 4.90
N THR A 163 -2.32 -24.00 4.28
CA THR A 163 -1.77 -22.74 4.82
C THR A 163 -1.71 -21.60 3.80
N THR A 164 -1.63 -21.93 2.52
CA THR A 164 -1.54 -20.97 1.41
C THR A 164 -2.64 -21.26 0.41
N TRP A 165 -3.40 -20.21 0.07
CA TRP A 165 -4.36 -20.25 -1.02
C TRP A 165 -3.80 -19.44 -2.19
N SER A 166 -3.34 -20.14 -3.21
CA SER A 166 -2.77 -19.55 -4.43
C SER A 166 -3.84 -19.46 -5.50
N MET A 167 -4.01 -18.27 -6.06
CA MET A 167 -4.95 -17.94 -7.14
C MET A 167 -4.19 -17.46 -8.36
N THR A 168 -4.64 -17.86 -9.54
CA THR A 168 -4.07 -17.46 -10.83
C THR A 168 -5.21 -17.25 -11.81
N THR A 169 -5.23 -16.09 -12.48
CA THR A 169 -6.19 -15.83 -13.56
C THR A 169 -5.55 -16.07 -14.92
N SER A 170 -6.30 -16.70 -15.82
CA SER A 170 -5.89 -16.90 -17.23
C SER A 170 -6.33 -15.74 -18.12
N GLU A 171 -7.33 -14.98 -17.69
CA GLU A 171 -7.72 -13.75 -18.39
C GLU A 171 -6.68 -12.70 -18.07
N SER A 172 -5.94 -12.30 -19.11
CA SER A 172 -5.15 -11.08 -19.10
C SER A 172 -6.10 -9.95 -18.71
N SER A 173 -5.94 -9.37 -17.53
CA SER A 173 -6.55 -8.08 -17.23
C SER A 173 -6.36 -7.18 -18.45
N PRO A 174 -7.43 -6.48 -18.92
CA PRO A 174 -7.34 -5.70 -20.13
C PRO A 174 -6.06 -4.87 -20.10
N THR A 175 -5.20 -5.10 -21.09
CA THR A 175 -3.96 -4.34 -21.24
C THR A 175 -4.35 -2.93 -21.61
N GLU A 176 -3.74 -1.95 -20.96
CA GLU A 176 -4.01 -0.58 -21.31
C GLU A 176 -3.40 -0.21 -22.65
N THR A 177 -4.12 0.64 -23.37
CA THR A 177 -3.65 1.14 -24.66
C THR A 177 -2.68 2.28 -24.45
N LYS A 178 -1.72 2.43 -25.37
CA LYS A 178 -0.76 3.54 -25.38
C LYS A 178 -1.46 4.90 -25.35
N LEU A 179 -2.60 5.02 -26.04
CA LEU A 179 -3.36 6.26 -26.05
C LEU A 179 -3.95 6.59 -24.67
N THR A 180 -4.49 5.59 -23.95
CA THR A 180 -4.98 5.80 -22.58
C THR A 180 -3.84 6.29 -21.68
N VAL A 181 -2.74 5.54 -21.64
CA VAL A 181 -1.57 5.84 -20.79
C VAL A 181 -1.02 7.24 -21.06
N VAL A 182 -0.94 7.66 -22.33
CA VAL A 182 -0.43 8.99 -22.70
C VAL A 182 -1.33 10.11 -22.18
N LYS A 183 -2.66 9.94 -22.29
CA LYS A 183 -3.62 10.93 -21.81
C LYS A 183 -3.55 11.04 -20.29
N ASP A 184 -3.52 9.92 -19.60
CA ASP A 184 -3.51 9.88 -18.15
C ASP A 184 -2.16 10.33 -17.57
N PHE A 185 -1.05 10.03 -18.24
CA PHE A 185 0.27 10.61 -17.94
C PHE A 185 0.27 12.13 -18.07
N ALA A 186 -0.27 12.67 -19.17
CA ALA A 186 -0.36 14.11 -19.38
C ALA A 186 -1.23 14.77 -18.29
N ASN A 187 -2.34 14.16 -17.92
CA ASN A 187 -3.22 14.63 -16.86
C ASN A 187 -2.55 14.59 -15.48
N ALA A 188 -1.90 13.48 -15.13
CA ALA A 188 -1.24 13.29 -13.84
C ALA A 188 -0.14 14.33 -13.58
N LEU A 189 0.55 14.77 -14.64
CA LEU A 189 1.63 15.75 -14.61
C LEU A 189 1.19 17.18 -14.99
N ASN A 190 -0.12 17.42 -15.15
CA ASN A 190 -0.71 18.69 -15.59
C ASN A 190 -0.09 19.26 -16.90
N ILE A 191 0.33 18.38 -17.81
CA ILE A 191 0.82 18.75 -19.14
C ILE A 191 -0.38 19.26 -19.95
N GLN A 192 -0.33 20.52 -20.36
CA GLN A 192 -1.42 21.15 -21.10
C GLN A 192 -1.55 20.54 -22.51
N PRO A 193 -2.77 20.17 -22.96
CA PRO A 193 -2.98 19.70 -24.32
C PRO A 193 -2.61 20.77 -25.35
N ASP A 194 -2.01 20.36 -26.47
CA ASP A 194 -1.50 21.25 -27.51
C ASP A 194 -2.12 20.91 -28.88
N ALA A 195 -3.01 21.77 -29.37
CA ALA A 195 -3.69 21.62 -30.66
C ALA A 195 -3.03 22.42 -31.82
N THR A 196 -1.79 22.89 -31.67
CA THR A 196 -1.15 23.82 -32.63
C THR A 196 -0.80 23.23 -33.99
N SER A 197 -0.78 21.90 -34.12
CA SER A 197 -0.39 21.19 -35.36
C SER A 197 -1.50 20.28 -35.86
N SER A 198 -1.45 19.91 -37.15
CA SER A 198 -2.35 18.91 -37.72
C SER A 198 -1.96 17.51 -37.26
N ASN A 199 -2.94 16.68 -36.88
CA ASN A 199 -2.72 15.28 -36.53
C ASN A 199 -2.17 14.49 -37.73
N PRO A 200 -0.92 13.98 -37.67
CA PRO A 200 -0.35 13.17 -38.76
C PRO A 200 -0.68 11.68 -38.64
N PHE A 201 -1.29 11.25 -37.53
CA PHE A 201 -1.51 9.84 -37.19
C PHE A 201 -2.90 9.38 -37.62
N ASP A 202 -2.96 8.25 -38.32
CA ASP A 202 -4.20 7.66 -38.82
C ASP A 202 -5.05 6.98 -37.73
N ASP A 203 -4.43 6.67 -36.60
CA ASP A 203 -5.01 5.92 -35.48
C ASP A 203 -5.30 6.77 -34.24
N VAL A 204 -5.03 8.08 -34.28
CA VAL A 204 -5.35 9.02 -33.21
C VAL A 204 -6.55 9.88 -33.61
N SER A 205 -7.55 10.01 -32.76
CA SER A 205 -8.71 10.85 -33.04
C SER A 205 -8.37 12.35 -32.97
N ALA A 206 -9.13 13.19 -33.66
CA ALA A 206 -8.94 14.65 -33.58
C ALA A 206 -9.11 15.21 -32.15
N SER A 207 -9.93 14.58 -31.31
CA SER A 207 -10.11 14.97 -29.91
C SER A 207 -8.98 14.54 -28.99
N ASP A 208 -8.28 13.45 -29.31
CA ASP A 208 -7.17 12.95 -28.50
C ASP A 208 -5.82 13.52 -28.96
N TRP A 209 -5.73 13.99 -30.20
CA TRP A 209 -4.51 14.58 -30.78
C TRP A 209 -3.81 15.61 -29.88
N PRO A 210 -4.52 16.56 -29.24
CA PRO A 210 -3.86 17.56 -28.42
C PRO A 210 -3.00 16.98 -27.27
N TYR A 211 -3.39 15.85 -26.70
CA TYR A 211 -2.61 15.16 -25.65
C TYR A 211 -1.36 14.50 -26.24
N VAL A 212 -1.54 13.76 -27.34
CA VAL A 212 -0.45 13.07 -28.04
C VAL A 212 0.60 14.08 -28.53
N ASN A 213 0.17 15.17 -29.17
CA ASN A 213 1.08 16.22 -29.64
C ASN A 213 1.89 16.83 -28.47
N ALA A 214 1.24 17.14 -27.34
CA ALA A 214 1.91 17.74 -26.20
C ALA A 214 3.05 16.88 -25.67
N VAL A 215 2.86 15.56 -25.52
CA VAL A 215 3.90 14.67 -25.01
C VAL A 215 4.99 14.36 -26.05
N LEU A 216 4.64 14.29 -27.34
CA LEU A 216 5.59 14.07 -28.43
C LEU A 216 6.52 15.27 -28.63
N GLN A 217 6.00 16.50 -28.56
CA GLN A 217 6.82 17.73 -28.65
C GLN A 217 7.85 17.83 -27.53
N LYS A 218 7.56 17.21 -26.38
CA LYS A 218 8.48 17.12 -25.24
C LYS A 218 9.42 15.91 -25.30
N GLY A 219 9.18 14.99 -26.22
CA GLY A 219 9.96 13.76 -26.38
C GLY A 219 9.71 12.72 -25.29
N TYR A 220 8.61 12.81 -24.54
CA TYR A 220 8.31 11.86 -23.46
C TYR A 220 7.84 10.51 -23.98
N PHE A 221 7.17 10.50 -25.14
CA PHE A 221 6.77 9.30 -25.84
C PHE A 221 7.26 9.37 -27.29
N THR A 222 7.30 8.23 -27.96
CA THR A 222 7.63 8.11 -29.38
C THR A 222 6.48 7.47 -30.14
N ALA A 223 6.23 7.93 -31.36
CA ALA A 223 5.32 7.27 -32.29
C ALA A 223 6.00 6.08 -32.97
N ASP A 224 5.23 5.08 -33.39
CA ASP A 224 5.78 3.88 -34.03
C ASP A 224 6.27 4.17 -35.46
N SER A 225 5.66 5.13 -36.14
CA SER A 225 6.10 5.64 -37.43
C SER A 225 5.69 7.11 -37.64
N SER A 226 6.00 7.69 -38.80
CA SER A 226 5.62 9.06 -39.14
C SER A 226 4.12 9.28 -39.34
N SER A 227 3.32 8.21 -39.51
CA SER A 227 1.87 8.29 -39.78
C SER A 227 1.03 7.37 -38.90
N HIS A 228 1.65 6.65 -37.96
CA HIS A 228 0.97 5.72 -37.05
C HIS A 228 1.55 5.88 -35.64
N PHE A 229 0.70 6.14 -34.65
CA PHE A 229 1.14 6.37 -33.27
C PHE A 229 1.31 5.07 -32.48
N GLY A 230 0.51 4.04 -32.77
CA GLY A 230 0.40 2.83 -31.94
C GLY A 230 -0.64 3.01 -30.83
N SER A 231 -1.71 3.77 -31.09
CA SER A 231 -2.74 4.16 -30.12
C SER A 231 -3.37 2.98 -29.38
N ALA A 232 -3.56 1.84 -30.06
CA ALA A 232 -4.15 0.61 -29.53
C ALA A 232 -3.12 -0.37 -28.97
N ASP A 233 -1.82 -0.06 -29.09
CA ASP A 233 -0.76 -0.95 -28.65
C ASP A 233 -0.71 -1.03 -27.13
N SER A 234 -0.33 -2.20 -26.62
CA SER A 234 -0.09 -2.38 -25.20
C SER A 234 1.19 -1.67 -24.77
N VAL A 235 1.19 -1.03 -23.61
CA VAL A 235 2.37 -0.33 -23.08
C VAL A 235 2.98 -1.05 -21.89
N ASN A 236 4.31 -1.08 -21.82
CA ASN A 236 5.03 -1.59 -20.65
C ASN A 236 5.29 -0.47 -19.64
N ALA A 237 5.38 -0.83 -18.35
CA ALA A 237 5.72 0.12 -17.29
C ALA A 237 7.01 0.90 -17.60
N GLU A 238 8.02 0.23 -18.17
CA GLU A 238 9.31 0.85 -18.55
C GLU A 238 9.16 2.03 -19.53
N THR A 239 8.15 2.04 -20.39
CA THR A 239 7.87 3.17 -21.27
C THR A 239 7.44 4.41 -20.47
N VAL A 240 6.63 4.21 -19.44
CA VAL A 240 6.18 5.29 -18.55
C VAL A 240 7.32 5.73 -17.61
N ASP A 241 8.12 4.79 -17.13
CA ASP A 241 9.33 5.07 -16.36
C ASP A 241 10.26 6.01 -17.13
N HIS A 242 10.53 5.69 -18.41
CA HIS A 242 11.36 6.52 -19.28
C HIS A 242 10.72 7.89 -19.56
N ALA A 243 9.42 7.94 -19.82
CA ALA A 243 8.70 9.19 -20.01
C ALA A 243 8.80 10.11 -18.79
N TYR A 244 8.64 9.57 -17.58
CA TYR A 244 8.78 10.33 -16.34
C TYR A 244 10.23 10.75 -16.07
N GLN A 245 11.20 9.88 -16.34
CA GLN A 245 12.63 10.19 -16.28
C GLN A 245 12.98 11.43 -17.13
N LEU A 246 12.49 11.47 -18.37
CA LEU A 246 12.67 12.62 -19.26
C LEU A 246 11.91 13.86 -18.76
N TYR A 247 10.69 13.69 -18.21
CA TYR A 247 9.92 14.78 -17.62
C TYR A 247 10.66 15.49 -16.48
N VAL A 248 11.33 14.74 -15.60
CA VAL A 248 12.15 15.32 -14.52
C VAL A 248 13.53 15.78 -14.98
N GLY A 249 13.82 15.69 -16.29
CA GLY A 249 15.01 16.24 -16.91
C GLY A 249 16.28 15.39 -16.74
N ILE A 250 16.13 14.07 -16.56
CA ILE A 250 17.24 13.11 -16.46
C ILE A 250 17.44 12.43 -17.84
N PRO A 251 18.50 12.78 -18.59
CA PRO A 251 18.79 12.11 -19.86
C PRO A 251 19.39 10.71 -19.61
N ASP A 252 19.26 9.82 -20.59
CA ASP A 252 19.78 8.43 -20.49
C ASP A 252 21.27 8.37 -20.19
N SER A 253 22.05 9.35 -20.68
CA SER A 253 23.50 9.46 -20.42
C SER A 253 23.85 9.66 -18.95
N ASP A 254 22.88 10.07 -18.13
CA ASP A 254 23.09 10.49 -16.75
C ASP A 254 22.49 9.46 -15.77
N LEU A 255 21.79 8.43 -16.24
CA LEU A 255 21.20 7.38 -15.40
C LEU A 255 22.20 6.68 -14.49
N SER A 256 23.46 6.52 -14.92
CA SER A 256 24.52 5.92 -14.09
C SER A 256 24.82 6.70 -12.79
N TRP A 257 24.44 7.97 -12.71
CA TRP A 257 24.55 8.80 -11.52
C TRP A 257 23.31 8.74 -10.62
N ASN A 258 22.18 8.27 -11.16
CA ASN A 258 20.89 8.28 -10.49
C ASN A 258 20.61 6.94 -9.81
N ALA A 259 19.66 6.92 -8.87
CA ALA A 259 19.32 5.74 -8.07
C ALA A 259 19.22 4.45 -8.91
N GLY A 260 20.05 3.45 -8.59
CA GLY A 260 20.03 2.14 -9.25
C GLY A 260 20.69 2.05 -10.63
N GLY A 261 21.00 3.18 -11.29
CA GLY A 261 21.83 3.20 -12.51
C GLY A 261 21.11 2.85 -13.82
N SER A 262 19.80 2.58 -13.78
CA SER A 262 18.96 2.27 -14.95
C SER A 262 17.56 2.84 -14.77
N THR A 263 16.78 2.99 -15.85
CA THR A 263 15.43 3.55 -15.82
C THR A 263 14.51 2.79 -14.86
N ILE A 264 14.42 1.46 -14.97
CA ILE A 264 13.57 0.65 -14.09
C ILE A 264 14.03 0.73 -12.62
N ALA A 265 15.34 0.65 -12.37
CA ALA A 265 15.86 0.69 -11.00
C ALA A 265 15.64 2.06 -10.35
N TRP A 266 15.76 3.12 -11.14
CA TRP A 266 15.45 4.48 -10.74
C TRP A 266 13.95 4.66 -10.44
N ALA A 267 13.07 4.21 -11.35
CA ALA A 267 11.62 4.29 -11.17
C ALA A 267 11.14 3.52 -9.94
N ASN A 268 11.75 2.36 -9.65
CA ASN A 268 11.51 1.62 -8.40
C ASN A 268 11.98 2.39 -7.16
N ALA A 269 13.15 3.06 -7.24
CA ALA A 269 13.73 3.78 -6.12
C ALA A 269 12.95 5.06 -5.76
N VAL A 270 12.29 5.69 -6.73
CA VAL A 270 11.37 6.83 -6.52
C VAL A 270 9.92 6.37 -6.34
N GLU A 271 9.70 5.06 -6.19
CA GLU A 271 8.39 4.44 -5.98
C GLU A 271 7.34 4.68 -7.08
N LEU A 272 7.73 5.10 -8.29
CA LEU A 272 6.80 5.19 -9.43
C LEU A 272 6.14 3.83 -9.70
N ASN A 273 6.93 2.76 -9.60
CA ASN A 273 6.49 1.37 -9.80
C ASN A 273 5.92 0.69 -8.55
N GLN A 274 5.68 1.43 -7.46
CA GLN A 274 5.16 0.83 -6.23
C GLN A 274 3.79 0.18 -6.46
N GLY A 275 3.71 -1.11 -6.11
CA GLY A 275 2.47 -1.90 -6.25
C GLY A 275 2.21 -2.43 -7.66
N LEU A 276 3.15 -2.26 -8.60
CA LEU A 276 3.00 -2.76 -9.97
C LEU A 276 3.58 -4.16 -10.13
N ALA A 277 2.97 -4.93 -11.03
CA ALA A 277 3.57 -6.13 -11.59
C ALA A 277 4.54 -5.75 -12.72
N ASN A 278 5.61 -6.52 -12.89
CA ASN A 278 6.55 -6.32 -13.99
C ASN A 278 5.89 -6.61 -15.35
N GLY A 279 6.17 -5.79 -16.36
CA GLY A 279 5.81 -6.03 -17.76
C GLY A 279 4.77 -5.04 -18.31
N THR A 280 3.85 -5.57 -19.11
CA THR A 280 2.77 -4.82 -19.75
C THR A 280 1.76 -4.30 -18.73
N LEU A 281 1.41 -3.02 -18.83
CA LEU A 281 0.44 -2.37 -17.96
C LEU A 281 -0.97 -2.92 -18.23
N THR A 282 -1.59 -3.38 -17.15
CA THR A 282 -3.02 -3.66 -17.08
C THR A 282 -3.77 -2.40 -16.66
N SER A 283 -5.09 -2.35 -16.79
CA SER A 283 -5.90 -1.22 -16.28
C SER A 283 -5.63 -0.90 -14.81
N THR A 284 -5.49 -1.92 -13.96
CA THR A 284 -5.16 -1.72 -12.54
C THR A 284 -3.74 -1.18 -12.37
N GLY A 285 -2.78 -1.72 -13.13
CA GLY A 285 -1.39 -1.29 -13.08
C GLY A 285 -1.22 0.15 -13.55
N GLU A 286 -1.87 0.53 -14.65
CA GLU A 286 -1.89 1.90 -15.15
C GLU A 286 -2.47 2.87 -14.11
N ALA A 287 -3.64 2.57 -13.56
CA ALA A 287 -4.28 3.43 -12.56
C ALA A 287 -3.41 3.61 -11.30
N GLN A 288 -2.77 2.54 -10.84
CA GLN A 288 -1.83 2.59 -9.72
C GLN A 288 -0.59 3.44 -10.07
N MET A 289 -0.03 3.26 -11.27
CA MET A 289 1.13 4.02 -11.74
C MET A 289 0.81 5.52 -11.86
N MET A 290 -0.34 5.88 -12.41
CA MET A 290 -0.79 7.28 -12.50
C MET A 290 -1.08 7.89 -11.13
N SER A 291 -1.58 7.10 -10.18
CA SER A 291 -1.71 7.51 -8.78
C SER A 291 -0.34 7.83 -8.16
N ASN A 292 0.65 6.95 -8.35
CA ASN A 292 2.02 7.17 -7.87
C ASN A 292 2.65 8.40 -8.54
N LEU A 293 2.48 8.54 -9.85
CA LEU A 293 2.96 9.67 -10.64
C LEU A 293 2.35 11.01 -10.18
N SER A 294 1.04 11.02 -9.89
CA SER A 294 0.37 12.19 -9.34
C SER A 294 0.91 12.54 -7.95
N ALA A 295 1.16 11.54 -7.10
CA ALA A 295 1.76 11.76 -5.78
C ALA A 295 3.18 12.34 -5.89
N LEU A 296 4.00 11.83 -6.81
CA LEU A 296 5.32 12.38 -7.14
C LEU A 296 5.25 13.82 -7.66
N TYR A 297 4.27 14.13 -8.52
CA TYR A 297 4.07 15.50 -9.02
C TYR A 297 3.74 16.49 -7.90
N HIS A 298 2.91 16.08 -6.93
CA HIS A 298 2.55 16.93 -5.79
C HIS A 298 3.59 16.91 -4.66
N GLY A 299 4.46 15.89 -4.64
CA GLY A 299 5.43 15.62 -3.58
C GLY A 299 4.83 15.00 -2.31
N TYR A 300 3.55 14.64 -2.32
CA TYR A 300 2.90 13.97 -1.20
C TYR A 300 1.60 13.24 -1.63
N SER A 301 1.13 12.32 -0.79
CA SER A 301 -0.21 11.72 -0.89
C SER A 301 -0.92 11.73 0.46
N LYS A 302 -2.24 11.94 0.47
CA LYS A 302 -3.04 11.93 1.70
C LYS A 302 -3.50 10.51 2.04
N ASN A 303 -3.23 10.07 3.27
CA ASN A 303 -3.70 8.80 3.82
C ASN A 303 -5.16 8.88 4.28
N ALA A 304 -5.82 7.73 4.42
CA ALA A 304 -7.21 7.64 4.86
C ALA A 304 -7.46 8.20 6.28
N ASN A 305 -6.45 8.17 7.15
CA ASN A 305 -6.50 8.73 8.52
C ASN A 305 -6.26 10.26 8.56
N GLY A 306 -6.07 10.91 7.40
CA GLY A 306 -5.83 12.35 7.30
C GLY A 306 -4.36 12.76 7.43
N THR A 307 -3.44 11.85 7.76
CA THR A 307 -2.00 12.14 7.64
C THR A 307 -1.59 12.18 6.18
N TYR A 308 -0.42 12.70 5.91
CA TYR A 308 0.18 12.74 4.58
C TYR A 308 1.43 11.88 4.59
N ARG A 309 1.71 11.26 3.45
CA ARG A 309 2.96 10.60 3.13
C ARG A 309 3.74 11.50 2.19
N VAL A 310 5.02 11.68 2.44
CA VAL A 310 5.94 12.39 1.55
C VAL A 310 6.26 11.54 0.32
N TRP A 311 6.39 12.19 -0.84
CA TRP A 311 6.92 11.59 -2.07
C TRP A 311 8.05 12.48 -2.58
N PHE A 312 9.28 11.99 -2.51
CA PHE A 312 10.46 12.73 -2.93
C PHE A 312 10.45 12.91 -4.45
N GLN A 313 10.52 14.16 -4.91
CA GLN A 313 10.58 14.42 -6.34
C GLN A 313 12.04 14.28 -6.80
N PRO A 314 12.33 13.37 -7.74
CA PRO A 314 13.69 13.09 -8.15
C PRO A 314 14.29 14.25 -8.95
N TYR A 315 15.60 14.26 -9.01
CA TYR A 315 16.40 15.26 -9.72
C TYR A 315 17.60 14.58 -10.38
N ASP A 316 18.22 15.25 -11.34
CA ASP A 316 19.42 14.77 -12.02
C ASP A 316 20.66 14.85 -11.11
N ALA A 317 21.04 13.69 -10.57
CA ALA A 317 22.18 13.55 -9.68
C ALA A 317 23.50 14.01 -10.31
N LYS A 318 23.67 13.85 -11.63
CA LYS A 318 24.91 14.26 -12.30
C LYS A 318 25.05 15.77 -12.31
N LYS A 319 23.97 16.49 -12.63
CA LYS A 319 23.95 17.97 -12.55
C LYS A 319 24.24 18.45 -11.12
N ALA A 320 23.69 17.75 -10.13
CA ALA A 320 23.85 18.10 -8.72
C ALA A 320 25.24 17.81 -8.15
N PHE A 321 25.92 16.74 -8.59
CA PHE A 321 27.13 16.26 -7.90
C PHE A 321 28.38 16.14 -8.76
N ALA A 322 28.30 16.14 -10.10
CA ALA A 322 29.48 15.89 -10.94
C ALA A 322 30.55 16.99 -10.89
N HIS A 323 30.25 18.13 -10.25
CA HIS A 323 31.22 19.18 -9.97
C HIS A 323 32.03 18.92 -8.68
N ASP A 324 31.59 18.01 -7.83
CA ASP A 324 32.31 17.56 -6.64
C ASP A 324 33.23 16.38 -7.01
N ASN A 325 34.54 16.58 -6.84
CA ASN A 325 35.54 15.56 -7.15
C ASN A 325 35.51 14.35 -6.21
N TYR A 326 34.79 14.42 -5.08
CA TYR A 326 34.64 13.33 -4.13
C TYR A 326 33.40 12.48 -4.40
N VAL A 327 32.41 13.01 -5.13
CA VAL A 327 31.18 12.28 -5.46
C VAL A 327 31.28 11.63 -6.83
N THR A 328 31.42 10.30 -6.82
CA THR A 328 31.39 9.49 -8.04
C THR A 328 29.95 9.15 -8.46
N ALA A 329 29.75 8.74 -9.72
CA ALA A 329 28.45 8.25 -10.19
C ALA A 329 27.91 7.10 -9.33
N ALA A 330 28.77 6.15 -8.96
CA ALA A 330 28.40 5.02 -8.10
C ALA A 330 28.01 5.47 -6.68
N MET A 331 28.70 6.46 -6.14
CA MET A 331 28.39 7.09 -4.85
C MET A 331 27.03 7.78 -4.89
N ALA A 332 26.77 8.59 -5.91
CA ALA A 332 25.49 9.29 -6.09
C ALA A 332 24.33 8.30 -6.28
N SER A 333 24.48 7.33 -7.18
CA SER A 333 23.49 6.30 -7.43
C SER A 333 23.16 5.50 -6.18
N LYS A 334 24.18 5.10 -5.41
CA LYS A 334 23.99 4.36 -4.16
C LYS A 334 23.35 5.22 -3.08
N GLY A 335 23.83 6.46 -2.90
CA GLY A 335 23.30 7.41 -1.94
C GLY A 335 21.81 7.68 -2.15
N GLN A 336 21.41 8.00 -3.38
CA GLN A 336 20.00 8.21 -3.73
C GLN A 336 19.13 6.97 -3.49
N SER A 337 19.61 5.77 -3.88
CA SER A 337 18.87 4.51 -3.65
C SER A 337 18.59 4.21 -2.17
N LEU A 338 19.37 4.80 -1.27
CA LEU A 338 19.20 4.66 0.17
C LEU A 338 18.42 5.83 0.79
N ALA A 339 18.57 7.03 0.26
CA ALA A 339 17.97 8.25 0.78
C ALA A 339 16.50 8.40 0.38
N PHE A 340 16.13 8.12 -0.87
CA PHE A 340 14.74 8.33 -1.33
C PHE A 340 13.73 7.51 -0.51
N PRO A 341 13.94 6.19 -0.26
CA PRO A 341 12.99 5.42 0.54
C PRO A 341 12.91 5.88 2.01
N LEU A 342 13.95 6.52 2.55
CA LEU A 342 13.90 7.10 3.90
C LEU A 342 12.99 8.31 3.94
N VAL A 343 13.09 9.18 2.93
CA VAL A 343 12.26 10.37 2.81
C VAL A 343 10.81 10.00 2.48
N ASP A 344 10.58 9.03 1.59
CA ASP A 344 9.26 8.54 1.22
C ASP A 344 8.54 7.80 2.36
N ALA A 345 9.28 7.36 3.38
CA ALA A 345 8.72 6.76 4.58
C ALA A 345 8.24 7.82 5.60
N ILE A 346 8.55 9.10 5.39
CA ILE A 346 8.10 10.19 6.26
C ILE A 346 6.60 10.37 6.12
N GLN A 347 5.90 10.37 7.26
CA GLN A 347 4.53 10.84 7.35
C GLN A 347 4.49 12.17 8.08
N PHE A 348 3.51 13.01 7.77
CA PHE A 348 3.31 14.23 8.50
C PHE A 348 1.82 14.56 8.69
N SER A 349 1.55 15.39 9.69
CA SER A 349 0.25 15.98 9.94
C SER A 349 0.41 17.48 10.14
N VAL A 350 -0.58 18.24 9.66
CA VAL A 350 -0.68 19.68 9.90
C VAL A 350 -1.43 19.86 11.21
N GLN A 351 -0.77 20.43 12.20
CA GLN A 351 -1.39 20.79 13.47
C GLN A 351 -2.00 22.21 13.37
N SER A 352 -2.52 22.77 14.47
CA SER A 352 -3.01 24.17 14.48
C SER A 352 -1.94 25.16 13.98
N THR A 353 -2.40 26.28 13.39
CA THR A 353 -1.62 27.33 12.69
C THR A 353 -0.12 27.38 13.02
N GLY A 354 0.70 26.85 12.11
CA GLY A 354 2.16 27.06 12.09
C GLY A 354 3.02 25.86 12.51
N HIS A 355 2.43 24.77 12.99
CA HIS A 355 3.18 23.60 13.45
C HIS A 355 3.01 22.38 12.53
N LEU A 356 4.13 21.72 12.22
CA LEU A 356 4.17 20.44 11.53
C LEU A 356 4.61 19.35 12.50
N GLU A 357 3.94 18.21 12.45
CA GLU A 357 4.34 17.02 13.19
C GLU A 357 4.65 15.90 12.21
N PHE A 358 5.87 15.38 12.28
CA PHE A 358 6.41 14.33 11.43
C PHE A 358 6.54 13.02 12.18
N GLN A 359 6.30 11.92 11.49
CA GLN A 359 6.70 10.58 11.88
C GLN A 359 7.78 10.12 10.91
N LEU A 360 9.01 10.08 11.41
CA LEU A 360 10.19 9.69 10.67
C LEU A 360 10.45 8.19 10.81
N PRO A 361 10.98 7.50 9.78
CA PRO A 361 11.60 6.21 9.98
C PRO A 361 12.79 6.37 10.94
N SER A 362 13.01 5.35 11.75
CA SER A 362 14.12 5.34 12.69
C SER A 362 15.41 4.85 12.05
N LEU A 363 16.52 5.45 12.47
CA LEU A 363 17.88 5.00 12.20
C LEU A 363 18.64 4.90 13.52
N SER A 364 19.53 3.91 13.62
CA SER A 364 20.47 3.82 14.73
C SER A 364 21.50 4.94 14.59
N ASP A 365 22.04 5.44 15.71
CA ASP A 365 23.16 6.39 15.69
C ASP A 365 24.44 5.81 15.06
N GLN A 366 24.50 4.49 14.90
CA GLN A 366 25.56 3.75 14.22
C GLN A 366 25.24 3.42 12.75
N ASP A 367 24.06 3.82 12.25
CA ASP A 367 23.72 3.63 10.84
C ASP A 367 24.67 4.47 9.96
N LEU A 368 24.97 3.96 8.77
CA LEU A 368 25.76 4.69 7.76
C LEU A 368 24.90 5.71 7.01
N ARG A 369 23.61 5.76 7.31
CA ARG A 369 22.67 6.77 6.84
C ARG A 369 22.36 7.72 7.98
N GLU A 370 21.99 8.93 7.62
CA GLU A 370 21.51 9.93 8.55
C GLU A 370 20.18 10.48 8.06
N LEU A 371 19.28 10.72 9.00
CA LEU A 371 18.05 11.46 8.78
C LEU A 371 18.00 12.61 9.77
N SER A 372 17.95 13.83 9.26
CA SER A 372 17.77 15.05 10.03
C SER A 372 16.38 15.64 9.77
N CYS A 373 15.85 16.38 10.73
CA CYS A 373 14.59 17.11 10.58
C CYS A 373 14.54 18.29 11.54
N GLY A 374 14.36 19.51 11.04
CA GLY A 374 14.31 20.67 11.90
C GLY A 374 13.74 21.93 11.28
N SER A 375 13.48 22.91 12.15
CA SER A 375 13.09 24.27 11.75
C SER A 375 14.32 25.08 11.38
N LEU A 376 14.65 25.10 10.09
CA LEU A 376 15.69 25.98 9.58
C LEU A 376 15.10 27.38 9.32
N PHE A 377 15.90 28.41 9.63
CA PHE A 377 15.61 29.83 9.37
C PHE A 377 14.52 30.52 10.23
N ASN A 378 14.15 29.97 11.39
CA ASN A 378 13.30 30.74 12.31
C ASN A 378 14.14 31.82 13.04
N ALA A 379 13.73 33.09 12.88
CA ALA A 379 14.40 34.26 13.49
C ALA A 379 14.47 34.20 15.03
N THR A 380 13.65 33.36 15.66
CA THR A 380 13.61 33.17 17.12
C THR A 380 14.41 31.96 17.61
N GLY A 381 15.11 31.25 16.71
CA GLY A 381 15.89 30.06 17.02
C GLY A 381 15.22 28.77 16.54
N ASN A 382 15.94 27.65 16.62
CA ASN A 382 15.43 26.34 16.24
C ASN A 382 14.39 25.85 17.27
N HIS A 383 13.12 25.80 16.88
CA HIS A 383 12.04 25.23 17.69
C HIS A 383 11.70 23.83 17.21
N THR A 384 12.68 22.94 17.30
CA THR A 384 12.48 21.52 16.98
C THR A 384 12.40 20.71 18.27
N GLU A 385 11.33 19.95 18.39
CA GLU A 385 11.15 18.96 19.45
C GLU A 385 11.10 17.55 18.84
N TYR A 386 11.62 16.55 19.55
CA TYR A 386 11.53 15.17 19.13
C TYR A 386 11.02 14.26 20.25
N SER A 387 10.49 13.11 19.86
CA SER A 387 10.00 12.08 20.78
C SER A 387 10.37 10.68 20.28
N VAL A 388 11.03 9.92 21.16
CA VAL A 388 11.44 8.52 20.95
C VAL A 388 10.45 7.51 21.54
N ASN A 389 9.31 7.97 22.06
CA ASN A 389 8.31 7.12 22.74
C ASN A 389 6.89 7.35 22.24
N GLY A 390 6.74 7.69 20.95
CA GLY A 390 5.45 7.87 20.31
C GLY A 390 4.68 9.11 20.81
N GLY A 391 5.40 10.19 21.12
CA GLY A 391 4.81 11.46 21.52
C GLY A 391 4.46 11.58 23.01
N GLN A 392 4.82 10.61 23.85
CA GLN A 392 4.53 10.67 25.30
C GLN A 392 5.38 11.75 26.00
N THR A 393 6.65 11.88 25.63
CA THR A 393 7.55 12.93 26.11
C THR A 393 8.30 13.56 24.95
N TRP A 394 8.53 14.86 25.03
CA TRP A 394 9.21 15.65 24.01
C TRP A 394 10.49 16.26 24.58
N ALA A 395 11.56 16.21 23.79
CA ALA A 395 12.84 16.84 24.09
C ALA A 395 13.13 17.92 23.03
N VAL A 396 13.66 19.06 23.45
CA VAL A 396 14.05 20.15 22.56
C VAL A 396 15.46 19.90 22.04
N THR A 397 15.67 20.06 20.74
CA THR A 397 17.00 19.94 20.12
C THR A 397 17.76 21.26 20.24
N SER A 398 19.08 21.19 20.41
CA SER A 398 19.95 22.38 20.37
C SER A 398 20.76 22.49 19.08
N GLY A 399 20.74 21.45 18.24
CA GLY A 399 21.47 21.40 16.97
C GLY A 399 20.90 22.34 15.91
N PHE A 400 21.74 22.71 14.94
CA PHE A 400 21.33 23.52 13.79
C PHE A 400 20.26 22.80 12.96
N ALA A 401 20.45 21.50 12.69
CA ALA A 401 19.54 20.68 11.87
C ALA A 401 18.28 20.19 12.60
N GLY A 402 18.09 20.53 13.89
CA GLY A 402 17.00 19.98 14.69
C GLY A 402 17.28 18.56 15.15
N TYR A 403 16.35 17.65 14.91
CA TYR A 403 16.54 16.22 15.15
C TYR A 403 17.62 15.70 14.22
N ASP A 404 18.51 14.86 14.75
CA ASP A 404 19.56 14.18 14.00
C ASP A 404 19.69 12.75 14.54
N SER A 405 19.43 11.77 13.67
CA SER A 405 19.50 10.35 14.00
C SER A 405 20.86 9.85 14.48
N ARG A 406 21.95 10.59 14.23
CA ARG A 406 23.33 10.22 14.58
C ARG A 406 23.92 11.02 15.72
N ASP A 407 23.31 12.13 16.12
CA ASP A 407 23.73 12.90 17.29
C ASP A 407 22.90 12.52 18.52
N PRO A 408 23.47 11.83 19.53
CA PRO A 408 22.76 11.49 20.76
C PRO A 408 22.22 12.70 21.54
N SER A 409 22.78 13.89 21.31
CA SER A 409 22.30 15.13 21.92
C SER A 409 21.02 15.65 21.25
N ASN A 410 20.75 15.24 20.01
CA ASN A 410 19.64 15.69 19.19
C ASN A 410 18.73 14.53 18.72
N GLY A 411 18.71 13.43 19.48
CA GLY A 411 17.73 12.35 19.34
C GLY A 411 18.27 11.03 18.79
N GLY A 412 19.54 10.99 18.37
CA GLY A 412 20.23 9.77 18.00
C GLY A 412 20.25 8.76 19.15
N VAL A 413 19.95 7.50 18.84
CA VAL A 413 19.98 6.42 19.82
C VAL A 413 20.46 5.12 19.17
N VAL A 414 21.21 4.32 19.92
CA VAL A 414 21.75 3.03 19.45
C VAL A 414 20.65 2.05 19.03
N SER A 415 19.53 2.04 19.76
CA SER A 415 18.40 1.13 19.53
C SER A 415 17.10 1.94 19.44
N PRO A 416 16.82 2.56 18.28
CA PRO A 416 15.67 3.44 18.15
C PRO A 416 14.34 2.67 18.16
N PRO A 417 13.23 3.31 18.58
CA PRO A 417 11.88 2.81 18.32
C PRO A 417 11.63 2.72 16.82
N LYS A 418 10.55 2.04 16.37
CA LYS A 418 10.24 1.96 14.93
C LYS A 418 10.08 3.33 14.25
N THR A 419 9.49 4.30 14.94
CA THR A 419 9.26 5.65 14.44
C THR A 419 9.69 6.70 15.45
N ILE A 420 10.23 7.81 14.93
CA ILE A 420 10.58 9.00 15.69
C ILE A 420 9.56 10.08 15.36
N TRP A 421 9.07 10.79 16.37
CA TRP A 421 8.16 11.90 16.15
C TRP A 421 8.92 13.21 16.26
N VAL A 422 8.73 14.12 15.32
CA VAL A 422 9.38 15.44 15.32
C VAL A 422 8.33 16.51 15.15
N LYS A 423 8.43 17.58 15.95
CA LYS A 423 7.63 18.79 15.80
C LYS A 423 8.53 19.93 15.39
N THR A 424 8.08 20.69 14.40
CA THR A 424 8.75 21.92 13.99
C THR A 424 7.73 23.07 13.95
N GLU A 425 8.24 24.28 14.10
CA GLU A 425 7.50 25.52 13.88
C GLU A 425 7.99 26.21 12.61
N GLY A 426 7.07 26.68 11.76
CA GLY A 426 7.42 27.40 10.54
C GLY A 426 7.98 26.48 9.46
N HIS A 427 9.08 26.88 8.83
CA HIS A 427 9.70 26.11 7.75
C HIS A 427 10.42 24.88 8.32
N ALA A 428 10.09 23.69 7.84
CA ALA A 428 10.74 22.43 8.20
C ALA A 428 11.63 21.98 7.04
N GLU A 429 12.86 21.59 7.35
CA GLU A 429 13.77 20.96 6.41
C GLU A 429 14.09 19.55 6.92
N MET A 430 14.15 18.59 5.99
CA MET A 430 14.46 17.20 6.28
C MET A 430 15.49 16.71 5.29
N ASP A 431 16.60 16.18 5.78
CA ASP A 431 17.68 15.67 4.94
C ASP A 431 17.93 14.20 5.22
N ALA A 432 18.11 13.42 4.14
CA ALA A 432 18.61 12.06 4.19
C ALA A 432 19.99 12.01 3.54
N SER A 433 20.98 11.63 4.35
CA SER A 433 22.39 11.58 3.97
C SER A 433 22.91 10.15 3.98
N TYR A 434 24.02 9.95 3.27
CA TYR A 434 24.86 8.78 3.45
C TYR A 434 26.26 9.22 3.85
N ILE A 435 26.77 8.56 4.88
CA ILE A 435 28.00 8.91 5.58
C ILE A 435 29.15 8.17 4.92
N TYR A 436 30.03 8.94 4.30
CA TYR A 436 31.30 8.43 3.81
C TYR A 436 32.40 8.72 4.83
N PRO A 437 33.52 7.95 4.83
CA PRO A 437 34.57 8.12 5.84
C PRO A 437 35.20 9.51 5.96
N LYS A 438 34.91 10.42 5.02
CA LYS A 438 35.50 11.76 4.96
C LYS A 438 34.48 12.88 4.93
N ASP A 439 33.27 12.64 4.41
CA ASP A 439 32.28 13.68 4.13
C ASP A 439 30.86 13.10 4.25
N ASP A 440 29.93 13.93 4.72
CA ASP A 440 28.50 13.62 4.78
C ASP A 440 27.83 14.23 3.56
N VAL A 441 27.22 13.37 2.72
CA VAL A 441 26.57 13.84 1.49
C VAL A 441 25.06 13.64 1.62
N VAL A 442 24.33 14.75 1.57
CA VAL A 442 22.86 14.75 1.50
C VAL A 442 22.43 14.37 0.08
N PHE A 443 21.69 13.27 -0.03
CA PHE A 443 21.18 12.80 -1.33
C PHE A 443 19.70 13.11 -1.53
N ALA A 444 18.99 13.48 -0.45
CA ALA A 444 17.62 13.94 -0.53
C ALA A 444 17.37 14.97 0.57
N SER A 445 16.86 16.13 0.18
CA SER A 445 16.44 17.21 1.07
C SER A 445 15.04 17.65 0.67
N ILE A 446 14.18 17.88 1.66
CA ILE A 446 12.83 18.42 1.46
C ILE A 446 12.62 19.61 2.39
N GLY A 447 12.26 20.74 1.80
CA GLY A 447 11.73 21.89 2.52
C GLY A 447 10.20 21.93 2.50
N MET A 448 9.57 22.09 3.66
CA MET A 448 8.12 22.20 3.82
C MET A 448 7.75 23.45 4.61
N THR A 449 6.74 24.17 4.16
CA THR A 449 6.19 25.31 4.91
C THR A 449 4.69 25.12 5.13
N PRO A 450 4.17 25.33 6.35
CA PRO A 450 2.75 25.30 6.64
C PRO A 450 1.94 26.17 5.68
N GLY A 451 0.78 25.68 5.25
CA GLY A 451 -0.18 26.50 4.52
C GLY A 451 -0.67 27.67 5.37
N SER A 452 -0.78 28.85 4.79
CA SER A 452 -1.23 30.08 5.50
C SER A 452 -2.67 29.99 6.04
N ASP A 453 -3.44 29.03 5.57
CA ASP A 453 -4.85 28.76 5.91
C ASP A 453 -5.04 27.48 6.74
N GLY A 454 -3.95 26.89 7.27
CA GLY A 454 -3.99 25.53 7.83
C GLY A 454 -4.19 24.46 6.75
N GLY A 455 -4.06 24.83 5.47
CA GLY A 455 -4.06 23.93 4.34
C GLY A 455 -2.79 23.08 4.25
N VAL A 456 -2.77 22.22 3.23
CA VAL A 456 -1.66 21.27 3.01
C VAL A 456 -0.33 22.05 2.85
N PRO A 457 0.76 21.62 3.49
CA PRO A 457 2.03 22.31 3.41
C PRO A 457 2.50 22.40 1.96
N LYS A 458 3.14 23.52 1.63
CA LYS A 458 3.82 23.65 0.34
C LYS A 458 5.20 23.04 0.48
N ILE A 459 5.49 22.02 -0.32
CA ILE A 459 6.87 21.56 -0.54
C ILE A 459 7.54 22.64 -1.39
N GLN A 460 8.57 23.27 -0.83
CA GLN A 460 9.25 24.41 -1.47
C GLN A 460 10.38 23.96 -2.39
N TYR A 461 11.07 22.88 -2.02
CA TYR A 461 12.07 22.22 -2.83
C TYR A 461 12.18 20.76 -2.42
N SER A 462 12.53 19.93 -3.40
CA SER A 462 13.05 18.58 -3.20
C SER A 462 14.30 18.46 -4.05
N SER A 463 15.46 18.27 -3.41
CA SER A 463 16.73 18.12 -4.13
C SER A 463 17.76 17.45 -3.23
N GLY A 464 18.79 16.83 -3.78
CA GLY A 464 20.00 16.56 -3.02
C GLY A 464 21.00 17.65 -3.35
N GLN A 465 21.23 18.56 -2.41
CA GLN A 465 22.41 19.40 -2.44
C GLN A 465 23.53 18.67 -1.71
N ALA A 466 24.78 18.84 -2.14
CA ALA A 466 25.89 18.46 -1.29
C ALA A 466 25.82 19.30 -0.02
N ALA A 467 25.68 18.65 1.14
CA ALA A 467 25.84 19.33 2.41
C ALA A 467 27.31 19.76 2.48
N TRP A 468 27.56 21.07 2.43
CA TRP A 468 28.85 21.72 2.69
C TRP A 468 29.87 21.67 1.54
N GLY A 469 29.85 22.75 0.74
CA GLY A 469 30.92 23.15 -0.15
C GLY A 469 31.15 24.66 -0.09
N ASN A 470 31.62 25.14 1.07
CA ASN A 470 32.45 26.35 1.23
C ASN A 470 33.23 26.27 2.55
#